data_AF-A0A399FCI5-F1
#
_entry.id   AF-A0A399FCI5-F1
#
_cell.length_a   1.000
_cell.length_b   1.000
_cell.length_c   1.000
_cell.angle_alpha   90.00
_cell.angle_beta   90.00
_cell.angle_gamma   90.00
#
_symmetry.space_group_name_H-M   'P 1'
#
loop_
_entity.id
_entity.type
_entity.pdbx_description
1 polymer ?
#
loop_
_entity_poly.entity_id
_entity_poly.type
_entity_poly.pdbx_seq_one_letter_code
_entity_poly.pdbx_strand_id
1 'polypeptide(L)'
;MSTLWRWAGVYLLLMAGLTAFGYLNQQRAARLDRLQAQVLDLQRRQTQLTLQRYDLLSPLALRQWAEANGYIPMSLARWERKAP
;
A
#
# COMPACT_ATOMS: atom_id res chain seq x y z
N MET A 1 0.88 60.33 -7.59
CA MET A 1 0.87 59.07 -8.36
C MET A 1 -0.52 58.86 -8.94
N SER A 2 -0.65 58.69 -10.26
CA SER A 2 -1.96 58.50 -10.90
C SER A 2 -2.61 57.20 -10.43
N THR A 3 -3.89 57.22 -10.14
CA THR A 3 -4.72 56.08 -9.72
C THR A 3 -4.52 54.81 -10.56
N LEU A 4 -4.24 54.97 -11.87
CA LEU A 4 -3.89 53.88 -12.79
C LEU A 4 -2.72 53.00 -12.30
N TRP A 5 -1.62 53.60 -11.85
CA TRP A 5 -0.46 52.85 -11.37
C TRP A 5 -0.73 52.09 -10.08
N ARG A 6 -1.61 52.65 -9.22
CA ARG A 6 -2.01 52.01 -7.97
C ARG A 6 -2.82 50.74 -8.24
N TRP A 7 -3.77 50.80 -9.18
CA TRP A 7 -4.57 49.65 -9.58
C TRP A 7 -3.79 48.62 -10.40
N ALA A 8 -2.87 49.06 -11.27
CA ALA A 8 -1.97 48.16 -11.98
C ALA A 8 -1.11 47.32 -11.01
N GLY A 9 -0.56 47.94 -9.96
CA GLY A 9 0.19 47.24 -8.93
C GLY A 9 -0.65 46.20 -8.17
N VAL A 10 -1.88 46.56 -7.78
CA VAL A 10 -2.82 45.62 -7.14
C VAL A 10 -3.14 44.44 -8.06
N TYR A 11 -3.37 44.72 -9.35
CA TYR A 11 -3.71 43.68 -10.32
C TYR A 11 -2.56 42.69 -10.53
N LEU A 12 -1.33 43.20 -10.65
CA LEU A 12 -0.12 42.37 -10.75
C LEU A 12 0.09 41.53 -9.49
N LEU A 13 -0.17 42.10 -8.31
CA LEU A 13 -0.05 41.38 -7.04
C LEU A 13 -1.08 40.26 -6.95
N LEU A 14 -2.32 40.49 -7.35
CA LEU A 14 -3.37 39.47 -7.41
C LEU A 14 -3.02 38.35 -8.40
N MET A 15 -2.50 38.70 -9.58
CA MET A 15 -2.05 37.72 -10.58
C MET A 15 -0.87 36.89 -10.08
N ALA A 16 0.12 37.52 -9.45
CA ALA A 16 1.23 36.81 -8.83
C ALA A 16 0.75 35.87 -7.71
N GLY A 17 -0.20 36.35 -6.88
CA GLY A 17 -0.81 35.55 -5.81
C GLY A 17 -1.54 34.31 -6.34
N LEU A 18 -2.39 34.48 -7.35
CA LEU A 18 -3.11 33.37 -8.00
C LEU A 18 -2.15 32.36 -8.64
N THR A 19 -1.10 32.85 -9.29
CA THR A 19 -0.10 31.98 -9.95
C THR A 19 0.69 31.18 -8.92
N ALA A 20 1.16 31.82 -7.84
CA ALA A 20 1.86 31.15 -6.76
C ALA A 20 0.95 30.11 -6.07
N PHE A 21 -0.31 30.46 -5.84
CA PHE A 21 -1.28 29.53 -5.26
C PHE A 21 -1.55 28.33 -6.17
N GLY A 22 -1.72 28.58 -7.48
CA GLY A 22 -1.89 27.52 -8.48
C GLY A 22 -0.69 26.56 -8.53
N TYR A 23 0.53 27.11 -8.53
CA TYR A 23 1.76 26.32 -8.52
C TYR A 23 1.88 25.45 -7.27
N LEU A 24 1.65 26.02 -6.09
CA LEU A 24 1.66 25.27 -4.83
C LEU A 24 0.58 24.17 -4.80
N ASN A 25 -0.60 24.46 -5.35
CA ASN A 25 -1.68 23.48 -5.41
C ASN A 25 -1.33 22.31 -6.34
N GLN A 26 -0.78 22.59 -7.53
CA GLN A 26 -0.33 21.56 -8.47
C GLN A 26 0.78 20.70 -7.87
N GLN A 27 1.74 21.31 -7.16
CA GLN A 27 2.80 20.57 -6.49
C GLN A 27 2.26 19.64 -5.39
N ARG A 28 1.28 20.10 -4.61
CA ARG A 28 0.62 19.29 -3.58
C ARG A 28 -0.19 18.15 -4.20
N ALA A 29 -0.95 18.41 -5.26
CA ALA A 29 -1.70 17.38 -5.99
C ALA A 29 -0.76 16.29 -6.54
N ALA A 30 0.32 16.68 -7.23
CA ALA A 30 1.30 15.73 -7.75
C ALA A 30 1.97 14.90 -6.64
N ARG A 31 2.19 15.49 -5.45
CA ARG A 31 2.71 14.75 -4.29
C ARG A 31 1.68 13.76 -3.75
N LEU A 32 0.40 14.14 -3.70
CA LEU A 32 -0.68 13.25 -3.29
C LEU A 32 -0.82 12.06 -4.24
N ASP A 33 -0.79 12.29 -5.55
CA ASP A 33 -0.87 11.21 -6.55
C ASP A 33 0.28 10.21 -6.40
N ARG A 34 1.51 10.71 -6.16
CA ARG A 34 2.67 9.84 -5.89
C ARG A 34 2.50 9.03 -4.60
N LEU A 35 2.00 9.66 -3.53
CA LEU A 35 1.74 8.96 -2.27
C LEU A 35 0.66 7.90 -2.45
N GLN A 36 -0.40 8.20 -3.18
CA GLN A 36 -1.48 7.26 -3.44
C GLN A 36 -1.01 6.07 -4.27
N ALA A 37 -0.16 6.30 -5.28
CA ALA A 37 0.49 5.23 -6.03
C ALA A 37 1.37 4.35 -5.13
N GLN A 38 2.13 4.95 -4.20
CA GLN A 38 2.93 4.20 -3.24
C GLN A 38 2.08 3.36 -2.29
N VAL A 39 0.96 3.90 -1.79
CA VAL A 39 0.04 3.12 -0.94
C VAL A 39 -0.50 1.91 -1.68
N LEU A 40 -0.93 2.08 -2.94
CA LEU A 40 -1.43 0.96 -3.74
C LEU A 40 -0.36 -0.10 -4.00
N ASP A 41 0.87 0.30 -4.27
CA ASP A 41 1.99 -0.64 -4.46
C ASP A 41 2.29 -1.41 -3.16
N LEU A 42 2.36 -0.72 -2.02
CA LEU A 42 2.58 -1.34 -0.72
C LEU A 42 1.45 -2.31 -0.35
N GLN A 43 0.19 -1.95 -0.62
CA GLN A 43 -0.94 -2.84 -0.39
C GLN A 43 -0.85 -4.12 -1.21
N ARG A 44 -0.48 -4.03 -2.50
CA ARG A 44 -0.28 -5.22 -3.34
C ARG A 44 0.82 -6.12 -2.79
N ARG A 45 1.95 -5.54 -2.39
CA ARG A 45 3.06 -6.29 -1.78
C ARG A 45 2.62 -6.96 -0.48
N GLN A 46 1.87 -6.25 0.37
CA GLN A 46 1.34 -6.82 1.61
C GLN A 46 0.43 -8.02 1.33
N THR A 47 -0.47 -7.93 0.35
CA THR A 47 -1.34 -9.05 -0.04
C THR A 47 -0.51 -10.23 -0.55
N GLN A 48 0.49 -9.99 -1.40
CA GLN A 48 1.37 -11.05 -1.91
C GLN A 48 2.13 -11.75 -0.78
N LEU A 49 2.74 -10.97 0.13
CA LEU A 49 3.45 -11.53 1.28
C LEU A 49 2.51 -12.30 2.21
N THR A 50 1.28 -11.83 2.35
CA THR A 50 0.26 -12.52 3.17
C THR A 50 -0.10 -13.87 2.55
N LEU A 51 -0.30 -13.94 1.23
CA LEU A 51 -0.55 -15.19 0.52
C LEU A 51 0.65 -16.15 0.63
N GLN A 52 1.87 -15.66 0.41
CA GLN A 52 3.09 -16.47 0.60
C GLN A 52 3.19 -17.02 2.02
N ARG A 53 2.87 -16.21 3.03
CA ARG A 53 2.84 -16.65 4.42
C ARG A 53 1.78 -17.72 4.65
N TYR A 54 0.59 -17.60 4.04
CA TYR A 54 -0.44 -18.63 4.12
C TYR A 54 0.00 -19.94 3.49
N ASP A 55 0.73 -19.91 2.37
CA ASP A 55 1.25 -21.13 1.75
C ASP A 55 2.27 -21.84 2.67
N LEU A 56 3.19 -21.05 3.24
CA LEU A 56 4.23 -21.55 4.15
C LEU A 56 3.67 -22.04 5.49
N LEU A 57 2.62 -21.39 5.99
CA LEU A 57 1.95 -21.75 7.25
C LEU A 57 0.69 -22.59 7.02
N SER A 58 0.49 -23.12 5.81
CA SER A 58 -0.64 -23.97 5.54
C SER A 58 -0.60 -25.19 6.47
N PRO A 59 -1.74 -25.71 6.95
CA PRO A 59 -1.75 -26.89 7.83
C PRO A 59 -1.01 -28.09 7.23
N LEU A 60 -0.99 -28.20 5.90
CA LEU A 60 -0.22 -29.20 5.16
C LEU A 60 1.29 -28.95 5.27
N ALA A 61 1.76 -27.71 5.04
CA ALA A 61 3.18 -27.36 5.17
C ALA A 61 3.65 -27.50 6.63
N LEU A 62 2.83 -27.10 7.61
CA LEU A 62 3.10 -27.31 9.03
C LEU A 62 3.18 -28.80 9.39
N ARG A 63 2.30 -29.63 8.84
CA ARG A 63 2.34 -31.09 9.02
C ARG A 63 3.61 -31.68 8.42
N GLN A 64 3.96 -31.32 7.19
CA GLN A 64 5.18 -31.80 6.52
C GLN A 64 6.44 -31.37 7.27
N TRP A 65 6.48 -30.11 7.74
CA TRP A 65 7.58 -29.63 8.57
C TRP A 65 7.67 -30.41 9.89
N ALA A 66 6.54 -30.62 10.57
CA ALA A 66 6.51 -31.36 11.83
C ALA A 66 6.88 -32.85 11.64
N GLU A 67 6.53 -33.47 10.52
CA GLU A 67 6.96 -34.81 10.14
C GLU A 67 8.47 -34.88 9.85
N ALA A 68 9.02 -33.93 9.08
CA ALA A 68 10.44 -33.84 8.78
C ALA A 68 11.32 -33.60 10.04
N ASN A 69 10.77 -32.92 11.05
CA ASN A 69 11.45 -32.66 12.33
C ASN A 69 11.11 -33.71 13.41
N GLY A 70 10.38 -34.78 13.08
CA GLY A 70 10.09 -35.88 14.00
C GLY A 70 9.04 -35.58 15.09
N TYR A 71 8.30 -34.48 14.97
CA TYR A 71 7.25 -34.08 15.90
C TYR A 71 5.90 -34.78 15.67
N ILE A 72 5.69 -35.41 14.50
CA ILE A 72 4.51 -36.24 14.24
C ILE A 72 4.92 -37.71 14.27
N PRO A 73 4.47 -38.50 15.27
CA PRO A 73 4.62 -39.94 15.20
C PRO A 73 3.74 -40.48 14.07
N MET A 74 4.35 -41.08 13.05
CA MET A 74 3.66 -41.79 11.93
C MET A 74 2.67 -42.87 12.41
N SER A 75 2.63 -43.20 13.70
CA SER A 75 1.84 -44.30 14.28
C SER A 75 0.41 -43.97 14.73
N LEU A 76 -0.03 -42.70 14.80
CA LEU A 76 -1.30 -42.36 15.48
C LEU A 76 -2.41 -41.75 14.61
N ALA A 77 -2.15 -41.43 13.34
CA ALA A 77 -3.13 -40.72 12.50
C ALA A 77 -3.51 -41.44 11.20
N ARG A 78 -3.48 -42.78 11.19
CA ARG A 78 -4.24 -43.56 10.21
C ARG A 78 -5.59 -43.86 10.88
N TRP A 79 -6.50 -42.89 10.87
CA TRP A 79 -7.90 -43.16 11.16
C TRP A 79 -8.37 -44.15 10.10
N GLU A 80 -8.33 -45.44 10.45
CA GLU A 80 -8.86 -46.51 9.63
C GLU A 80 -10.30 -46.14 9.28
N ARG A 81 -10.49 -45.78 8.00
CA ARG A 81 -11.80 -45.75 7.38
C ARG A 81 -12.32 -47.18 7.45
N LYS A 82 -12.98 -47.52 8.55
CA LYS A 82 -13.78 -48.73 8.68
C LYS A 82 -14.98 -48.54 7.75
N ALA A 83 -14.77 -48.87 6.48
CA ALA A 83 -15.85 -49.12 5.52
C ALA A 83 -16.60 -50.40 5.96
N PRO A 84 -17.89 -50.50 5.63
CA PRO A 84 -18.90 -51.27 6.38
C PRO A 84 -18.66 -52.77 6.43
#